data_AF-A0A4D4K8P1-F1
#
_entry.id   AF-A0A4D4K8P1-F1
#
_cell.length_a   1.000
_cell.length_b   1.000
_cell.length_c   1.000
_cell.angle_alpha   90.00
_cell.angle_beta   90.00
_cell.angle_gamma   90.00
#
_symmetry.space_group_name_H-M   'P 1'
#
loop_
_entity.id
_entity.type
_entity.pdbx_description
1 polymer ?
#
loop_
_entity_poly.entity_id
_entity_poly.type
_entity_poly.pdbx_seq_one_letter_code
_entity_poly.pdbx_strand_id
1 'polypeptide(L)'
;MHLYRLAQGDRPPAAPGGRERSRNVLDRFAIDFALCMYCGICIEVCPFDALFWSPEFEYAEEDIRDLTHERDKLREWMWTVPAPPALDPRAEEPKEVGAARKAADKLAAAEAAAAAEAERASGTSDGPNATNGPNATNGPNASDGTNATDGSDGNGAAT
;
A
#
# COMPACT_ATOMS: atom_id res chain seq x y z
N MET A 1 31.89 -25.14 -23.20
CA MET A 1 30.99 -25.58 -22.11
C MET A 1 31.35 -24.91 -20.77
N HIS A 2 31.54 -23.58 -20.77
CA HIS A 2 32.02 -22.83 -19.60
C HIS A 2 31.21 -21.53 -19.35
N LEU A 3 30.10 -21.34 -20.08
CA LEU A 3 29.34 -20.08 -20.08
C LEU A 3 28.08 -20.12 -19.20
N TYR A 4 27.64 -21.29 -18.71
CA TYR A 4 26.42 -21.41 -17.90
C TYR A 4 26.62 -21.25 -16.38
N ARG A 5 27.84 -21.02 -15.90
CA ARG A 5 28.11 -20.85 -14.45
C ARG A 5 27.96 -19.40 -13.95
N LEU A 6 27.79 -18.42 -14.85
CA LEU A 6 27.80 -17.01 -14.47
C LEU A 6 26.43 -16.46 -13.98
N ALA A 7 25.31 -17.16 -14.21
CA ALA A 7 23.98 -16.73 -13.77
C ALA A 7 23.52 -17.34 -12.43
N GLN A 8 24.42 -18.02 -11.71
CA GLN A 8 24.16 -18.59 -10.39
C GLN A 8 24.85 -17.72 -9.33
N GLY A 9 24.15 -16.70 -8.83
CA GLY A 9 24.66 -15.90 -7.73
C GLY A 9 24.64 -16.73 -6.45
N ASP A 10 25.78 -17.23 -6.00
CA ASP A 10 25.88 -17.90 -4.71
C ASP A 10 25.50 -16.90 -3.61
N ARG A 11 24.38 -17.17 -2.90
CA ARG A 11 23.92 -16.36 -1.78
C ARG A 11 24.42 -17.01 -0.50
N PRO A 12 25.05 -16.22 0.41
CA PRO A 12 25.60 -16.75 1.64
C PRO A 12 24.52 -17.51 2.45
N PRO A 13 24.94 -18.55 3.18
CA PRO A 13 24.05 -19.36 3.98
C PRO A 13 23.34 -18.49 5.03
N ALA A 14 22.04 -18.74 5.23
CA ALA A 14 21.23 -17.97 6.19
C ALA A 14 21.67 -18.17 7.65
N ALA A 15 22.43 -19.23 7.93
CA ALA A 15 22.95 -19.58 9.23
C ALA A 15 24.42 -20.04 9.12
N PRO A 16 25.24 -19.80 10.15
CA PRO A 16 26.62 -20.30 10.17
C PRO A 16 26.65 -21.83 10.07
N GLY A 17 27.42 -22.36 9.11
CA GLY A 17 27.50 -23.79 8.81
C GLY A 17 26.48 -24.29 7.77
N GLY A 18 25.65 -23.42 7.20
CA GLY A 18 24.72 -23.78 6.13
C GLY A 18 25.40 -23.97 4.77
N ARG A 19 24.77 -24.77 3.89
CA ARG A 19 25.19 -24.93 2.49
C ARG A 19 24.97 -23.62 1.72
N GLU A 20 25.91 -23.30 0.83
CA GLU A 20 25.77 -22.25 -0.18
C GLU A 20 24.47 -22.45 -0.98
N ARG A 21 23.70 -21.38 -1.17
CA ARG A 21 22.45 -21.41 -1.93
C ARG A 21 22.69 -20.80 -3.30
N SER A 22 22.45 -21.57 -4.35
CA SER A 22 22.45 -21.04 -5.72
C SER A 22 21.22 -20.16 -5.92
N ARG A 23 21.41 -18.90 -6.32
CA ARG A 23 20.34 -18.04 -6.82
C ARG A 23 20.28 -18.13 -8.33
N ASN A 24 19.14 -18.55 -8.86
CA ASN A 24 18.89 -18.47 -10.30
C ASN A 24 18.65 -17.01 -10.68
N VAL A 25 19.43 -16.51 -11.65
CA VAL A 25 19.23 -15.19 -12.25
C VAL A 25 18.70 -15.39 -13.66
N LEU A 26 17.61 -14.70 -13.99
CA LEU A 26 17.01 -14.73 -15.32
C LEU A 26 17.64 -13.64 -16.18
N ASP A 27 18.51 -14.03 -17.12
CA ASP A 27 19.28 -13.10 -17.94
C ASP A 27 18.43 -12.44 -19.04
N ARG A 28 17.52 -13.21 -19.66
CA ARG A 28 16.59 -12.73 -20.69
C ARG A 28 15.27 -13.48 -20.59
N PHE A 29 14.18 -12.75 -20.83
CA PHE A 29 12.84 -13.31 -20.91
C PHE A 29 12.08 -12.58 -22.01
N ALA A 30 11.61 -13.33 -22.99
CA ALA A 30 10.81 -12.83 -24.11
C ALA A 30 9.76 -13.86 -24.49
N ILE A 31 8.61 -13.39 -24.96
CA ILE A 31 7.55 -14.22 -25.53
C ILE A 31 7.42 -13.82 -27.00
N ASP A 32 7.60 -14.79 -27.89
CA ASP A 32 7.33 -14.62 -29.31
C ASP A 32 5.85 -14.91 -29.59
N PHE A 33 5.05 -13.87 -29.79
CA PHE A 33 3.63 -14.01 -30.08
C PHE A 33 3.33 -14.49 -31.50
N ALA A 34 4.30 -14.49 -32.42
CA ALA A 34 4.14 -15.11 -33.73
C ALA A 34 4.19 -16.65 -33.64
N LEU A 35 4.80 -17.20 -32.59
CA LEU A 35 4.88 -18.64 -32.33
C LEU A 35 3.96 -19.12 -31.20
N CYS A 36 3.47 -18.20 -30.36
CA CYS A 36 2.58 -18.51 -29.25
C CYS A 36 1.22 -19.04 -29.76
N MET A 37 0.81 -20.20 -29.26
CA MET A 37 -0.49 -20.81 -29.57
C MET A 37 -1.57 -20.52 -28.50
N TYR A 38 -1.27 -19.65 -27.54
CA TYR A 38 -2.17 -19.29 -26.43
C TYR A 38 -2.69 -20.48 -25.60
N CYS A 39 -1.90 -21.54 -25.46
CA CYS A 39 -2.29 -22.75 -24.73
C CYS A 39 -2.25 -22.63 -23.20
N GLY A 40 -1.62 -21.58 -22.65
CA GLY A 40 -1.53 -21.37 -21.19
C GLY A 40 -0.53 -22.26 -20.46
N ILE A 41 0.17 -23.17 -21.15
CA ILE A 41 1.12 -24.11 -20.52
C ILE A 41 2.22 -23.37 -19.76
N CYS A 42 2.73 -22.25 -20.28
CA CYS A 42 3.76 -21.46 -19.63
C CYS A 42 3.33 -20.90 -18.26
N ILE A 43 2.05 -20.63 -18.05
CA ILE A 43 1.49 -20.11 -16.79
C ILE A 43 1.32 -21.26 -15.81
N GLU A 44 0.67 -22.34 -16.23
CA GLU A 44 0.41 -23.54 -15.42
C GLU A 44 1.68 -24.19 -14.88
N VAL A 45 2.74 -24.25 -15.71
CA VAL A 45 4.01 -24.89 -15.31
C VAL A 45 4.96 -23.94 -14.59
N CYS A 46 4.60 -22.65 -14.45
CA CYS A 46 5.48 -21.68 -13.81
C CYS A 46 5.59 -22.00 -12.32
N PRO A 47 6.77 -22.40 -11.80
CA PRO A 47 6.89 -22.85 -10.42
C PRO A 47 6.81 -21.70 -9.39
N PHE A 48 6.74 -20.46 -9.85
CA PHE A 48 6.75 -19.25 -9.02
C PHE A 48 5.52 -18.37 -9.27
N ASP A 49 4.55 -18.84 -10.07
CA ASP A 49 3.40 -18.05 -10.52
C ASP A 49 3.83 -16.65 -11.01
N ALA A 50 4.90 -16.60 -11.80
CA ALA A 50 5.47 -15.35 -12.30
C ALA A 50 4.79 -14.84 -13.59
N LEU A 51 3.95 -15.67 -14.21
CA LEU A 51 3.27 -15.41 -15.47
C LEU A 51 1.77 -15.48 -15.28
N PHE A 52 1.04 -14.57 -15.93
CA PHE A 52 -0.41 -14.49 -15.90
C PHE A 52 -0.95 -14.01 -17.24
N TRP A 53 -2.21 -14.32 -17.52
CA TRP A 53 -2.91 -13.71 -18.65
C TRP A 53 -3.27 -12.26 -18.31
N SER A 54 -2.81 -11.34 -19.16
CA SER A 54 -3.32 -9.97 -19.16
C SER A 54 -4.64 -9.91 -19.94
N PRO A 55 -5.58 -9.04 -19.54
CA PRO A 55 -6.75 -8.71 -20.35
C PRO A 55 -6.41 -7.92 -21.62
N GLU A 56 -5.16 -7.49 -21.81
CA GLU A 56 -4.73 -6.80 -23.02
C GLU A 56 -4.74 -7.74 -24.23
N PHE A 57 -5.36 -7.31 -25.33
CA PHE A 57 -5.54 -8.12 -26.54
C PHE A 57 -5.25 -7.35 -27.84
N GLU A 58 -5.09 -6.02 -27.76
CA GLU A 58 -4.87 -5.16 -28.94
C GLU A 58 -3.38 -4.83 -29.10
N TYR A 59 -2.57 -5.83 -29.43
CA TYR A 59 -1.12 -5.71 -29.63
C TYR A 59 -0.67 -6.22 -31.00
N ALA A 60 -1.54 -6.12 -32.00
CA ALA A 60 -1.19 -6.48 -33.37
C ALA A 60 -0.17 -5.48 -33.93
N GLU A 61 0.89 -6.01 -34.55
CA GLU A 61 1.97 -5.23 -35.16
C GLU A 61 2.04 -5.53 -36.67
N GLU A 62 2.66 -4.65 -37.46
CA GLU A 62 2.78 -4.81 -38.91
C GLU A 62 3.98 -5.70 -39.32
N ASP A 63 5.08 -5.70 -38.56
CA ASP A 63 6.23 -6.59 -38.75
C ASP A 63 6.18 -7.75 -37.73
N ILE A 64 6.45 -8.96 -38.20
CA ILE A 64 6.52 -10.16 -37.37
C ILE A 64 7.58 -10.05 -36.26
N ARG A 65 8.64 -9.27 -36.47
CA ARG A 65 9.71 -9.06 -35.48
C ARG A 65 9.21 -8.33 -34.24
N ASP A 66 8.19 -7.47 -34.40
CA ASP A 66 7.65 -6.64 -33.32
C ASP A 66 6.69 -7.43 -32.41
N LEU A 67 6.25 -8.63 -32.84
CA LEU A 67 5.49 -9.58 -32.04
C LEU A 67 6.35 -10.33 -30.99
N THR A 68 7.67 -10.15 -30.99
CA THR A 68 8.52 -10.65 -29.89
C THR A 68 8.58 -9.64 -28.77
N HIS A 69 7.88 -9.91 -27.68
CA HIS A 69 7.82 -9.00 -26.53
C HIS A 69 8.85 -9.41 -25.48
N GLU A 70 9.83 -8.53 -25.23
CA GLU A 70 10.79 -8.67 -24.14
C GLU A 70 10.13 -8.39 -22.77
N ARG A 71 10.81 -8.78 -21.69
CA ARG A 71 10.38 -8.61 -20.30
C ARG A 71 9.79 -7.24 -19.99
N ASP A 72 10.41 -6.18 -20.51
CA ASP A 72 10.02 -4.81 -20.17
C ASP A 72 8.69 -4.43 -20.85
N LYS A 73 8.47 -4.80 -22.12
CA LYS A 73 7.16 -4.64 -22.80
C LYS A 73 6.07 -5.47 -22.10
N LEU A 74 6.38 -6.71 -21.71
CA LEU A 74 5.44 -7.56 -20.96
C LEU A 74 5.08 -6.97 -19.57
N ARG A 75 6.01 -6.26 -18.93
CA ARG A 75 5.77 -5.61 -17.62
C ARG A 75 4.77 -4.47 -17.70
N GLU A 76 4.66 -3.81 -18.86
CA GLU A 76 3.69 -2.74 -19.08
C GLU A 76 2.25 -3.24 -18.87
N TRP A 77 1.98 -4.53 -19.06
CA TRP A 77 0.67 -5.11 -18.86
C TRP A 77 0.44 -5.66 -17.45
N MET A 78 1.49 -5.72 -16.60
CA MET A 78 1.43 -6.37 -15.28
C MET A 78 0.39 -5.75 -14.34
N TRP A 79 0.13 -4.44 -14.45
CA TRP A 79 -0.84 -3.74 -13.59
C TRP A 79 -2.30 -4.02 -13.98
N THR A 80 -2.54 -4.56 -15.18
CA THR A 80 -3.88 -4.93 -15.66
C THR A 80 -4.30 -6.33 -15.21
N VAL A 81 -3.35 -7.14 -14.73
CA VAL A 81 -3.60 -8.51 -14.31
C VAL A 81 -4.43 -8.48 -13.01
N PRO A 82 -5.63 -9.10 -12.99
CA PRO A 82 -6.44 -9.16 -11.78
C PRO A 82 -5.76 -10.01 -10.71
N ALA A 83 -6.02 -9.68 -9.45
CA ALA A 83 -5.51 -10.47 -8.34
C ALA A 83 -6.01 -11.93 -8.44
N PRO A 84 -5.15 -12.92 -8.19
CA PRO A 84 -5.56 -14.32 -8.24
C PRO A 84 -6.67 -14.59 -7.21
N PRO A 85 -7.71 -15.36 -7.57
CA PRO A 85 -8.77 -15.71 -6.64
C PRO A 85 -8.23 -16.57 -5.49
N ALA A 86 -8.90 -16.52 -4.34
CA ALA A 86 -8.55 -17.38 -3.22
C ALA A 86 -8.73 -18.87 -3.60
N LEU A 87 -7.73 -19.70 -3.27
CA LEU A 87 -7.75 -21.15 -3.55
C LEU A 87 -8.88 -21.88 -2.79
N ASP A 88 -9.28 -21.38 -1.61
CA ASP A 88 -10.41 -21.86 -0.81
C ASP A 88 -10.98 -20.67 0.01
N PRO A 89 -12.32 -20.56 0.20
CA PRO A 89 -12.93 -19.58 1.10
C PRO A 89 -12.40 -19.56 2.55
N ARG A 90 -11.78 -20.64 3.02
CA ARG A 90 -11.14 -20.78 4.34
C ARG A 90 -9.62 -20.72 4.28
N ALA A 91 -9.04 -20.43 3.12
CA ALA A 91 -7.59 -20.27 3.01
C ALA A 91 -7.14 -19.08 3.87
N GLU A 92 -6.13 -19.33 4.72
CA GLU A 92 -5.45 -18.27 5.45
C GLU A 92 -4.85 -17.27 4.45
N GLU A 93 -4.87 -15.97 4.78
CA GLU A 93 -4.23 -14.97 3.92
C GLU A 93 -2.75 -15.35 3.68
N PRO A 94 -2.23 -15.16 2.46
CA PRO A 94 -0.82 -15.39 2.20
C PRO A 94 0.04 -14.60 3.19
N LYS A 95 0.95 -15.30 3.89
CA LYS A 95 1.79 -14.70 4.93
C LYS A 95 2.56 -13.48 4.45
N GLU A 96 2.90 -13.45 3.16
CA GLU A 96 3.58 -12.33 2.51
C GLU A 96 2.70 -11.08 2.43
N VAL A 97 1.39 -11.23 2.16
CA VAL A 97 0.42 -10.12 2.18
C VAL A 97 0.24 -9.58 3.59
N GLY A 98 0.09 -10.48 4.58
CA GLY A 98 0.01 -10.08 5.99
C GLY A 98 1.29 -9.38 6.49
N ALA A 99 2.46 -9.86 6.07
CA ALA A 99 3.75 -9.24 6.39
C ALA A 99 3.93 -7.88 5.70
N ALA A 100 3.52 -7.76 4.43
CA ALA A 100 3.57 -6.51 3.67
C ALA A 100 2.67 -5.43 4.28
N ARG A 101 1.43 -5.78 4.65
CA ARG A 101 0.50 -4.85 5.33
C ARG A 101 1.08 -4.37 6.66
N LYS A 102 1.59 -5.28 7.50
CA LYS A 102 2.24 -4.94 8.77
C LYS A 102 3.47 -4.05 8.58
N ALA A 103 4.24 -4.27 7.52
CA ALA A 103 5.38 -3.43 7.18
C ALA A 103 4.94 -2.03 6.73
N ALA A 104 3.90 -1.94 5.90
CA ALA A 104 3.31 -0.67 5.46
C ALA A 104 2.74 0.14 6.64
N ASP A 105 2.00 -0.49 7.54
CA ASP A 105 1.45 0.16 8.75
C ASP A 105 2.57 0.72 9.64
N LYS A 106 3.66 -0.04 9.79
CA LYS A 106 4.84 0.38 10.56
C LYS A 106 5.56 1.56 9.89
N LEU A 107 5.67 1.55 8.56
CA LEU A 107 6.25 2.67 7.80
C LEU A 107 5.38 3.92 7.93
N ALA A 108 4.07 3.82 7.74
CA ALA A 108 3.14 4.92 7.90
C ALA A 108 3.15 5.50 9.32
N ALA A 109 3.22 4.66 10.36
CA ALA A 109 3.35 5.10 11.73
C ALA A 109 4.69 5.83 11.99
N ALA A 110 5.79 5.36 11.39
CA ALA A 110 7.08 6.03 11.47
C ALA A 110 7.09 7.37 10.73
N GLU A 111 6.45 7.45 9.56
CA GLU A 111 6.29 8.68 8.79
C GLU A 111 5.41 9.71 9.53
N ALA A 112 4.31 9.28 10.14
CA ALA A 112 3.46 10.14 10.95
C ALA A 112 4.17 10.65 12.21
N ALA A 113 4.97 9.80 12.87
CA ALA A 113 5.80 10.22 14.00
C ALA A 113 6.88 11.23 13.58
N ALA A 114 7.55 11.00 12.44
CA ALA A 114 8.55 11.92 11.89
C ALA A 114 7.93 13.26 11.47
N ALA A 115 6.74 13.25 10.87
CA ALA A 115 6.00 14.47 10.51
C ALA A 115 5.58 15.27 11.76
N ALA A 116 5.05 14.59 12.79
CA ALA A 116 4.69 15.22 14.05
C ALA A 116 5.91 15.80 14.80
N GLU A 117 7.08 15.16 14.69
CA GLU A 117 8.32 15.66 15.26
C GLU A 117 8.88 16.85 14.49
N ALA A 118 8.77 16.86 13.15
CA ALA A 118 9.11 18.01 12.32
C ALA A 118 8.19 19.22 12.60
N GLU A 119 6.89 18.98 12.80
CA GLU A 119 5.92 20.03 13.15
C GLU A 119 6.22 20.61 14.55
N ARG A 120 6.56 19.75 15.53
CA ARG A 120 7.02 20.18 16.87
C ARG A 120 8.33 20.96 16.84
N ALA A 121 9.26 20.60 15.96
CA ALA A 121 10.52 21.32 15.79
C ALA A 121 10.34 22.70 15.13
N SER A 122 9.23 22.92 14.40
CA SER A 122 8.91 24.19 13.75
C SER A 122 8.12 25.18 14.63
N GLY A 123 7.55 24.72 15.76
CA GLY A 123 6.71 25.54 16.64
C GLY A 123 7.41 25.99 17.92
N THR A 124 8.28 27.02 17.87
CA THR A 124 8.61 27.84 19.05
C THR A 124 9.01 29.26 18.66
N SER A 125 8.04 30.19 18.64
CA SER A 125 8.27 31.59 18.98
C SER A 125 6.94 32.29 19.28
N ASP A 126 6.46 32.22 20.52
CA ASP A 126 5.63 33.27 21.12
C ASP A 126 5.62 33.07 22.66
N GLY A 127 6.45 33.86 23.34
CA GLY A 127 6.56 33.87 24.80
C GLY A 127 5.50 34.77 25.44
N PRO A 128 5.09 34.51 26.70
CA PRO A 128 4.01 35.25 27.35
C PRO A 128 4.50 36.61 27.85
N ASN A 129 4.00 37.71 27.27
CA ASN A 129 4.20 39.03 27.86
C ASN A 129 3.07 39.34 28.86
N ALA A 130 3.39 39.29 30.15
CA ALA A 130 2.57 39.77 31.25
C ALA A 130 3.00 41.18 31.66
N THR A 131 2.05 42.10 31.88
CA THR A 131 2.08 43.30 32.77
C THR A 131 0.87 44.20 32.38
N ASN A 132 0.02 44.79 33.24
CA ASN A 132 0.11 45.26 34.63
C ASN A 132 -1.30 45.33 35.31
N GLY A 133 -1.36 44.93 36.58
CA GLY A 133 -1.83 45.72 37.75
C GLY A 133 -3.32 46.13 37.93
N PRO A 134 -3.79 46.33 39.20
CA PRO A 134 -5.19 46.13 39.60
C PRO A 134 -5.96 47.44 39.87
N ASN A 135 -7.29 47.42 39.74
CA ASN A 135 -8.14 48.39 40.47
C ASN A 135 -9.50 47.81 40.85
N ALA A 136 -9.93 48.13 42.07
CA ALA A 136 -11.08 47.60 42.79
C ALA A 136 -12.30 48.56 42.73
N THR A 137 -13.41 48.06 43.30
CA THR A 137 -14.54 48.78 43.95
C THR A 137 -15.85 48.98 43.17
N ASN A 138 -16.91 48.25 43.56
CA ASN A 138 -18.06 48.71 44.38
C ASN A 138 -19.44 48.13 43.98
N GLY A 139 -20.08 47.43 44.94
CA GLY A 139 -21.50 47.65 45.32
C GLY A 139 -22.62 46.84 44.61
N PRO A 140 -23.56 46.24 45.37
CA PRO A 140 -24.63 45.39 44.84
C PRO A 140 -25.91 46.19 44.53
N ASN A 141 -26.70 45.75 43.54
CA ASN A 141 -28.11 46.14 43.46
C ASN A 141 -28.99 44.90 43.34
N ALA A 142 -29.86 44.73 44.34
CA ALA A 142 -30.98 43.82 44.36
C ALA A 142 -32.24 44.63 44.08
N SER A 143 -33.09 44.15 43.18
CA SER A 143 -34.53 44.37 43.24
C SER A 143 -35.25 43.38 42.34
N ASP A 144 -35.85 42.38 42.97
CA ASP A 144 -37.25 41.98 42.87
C ASP A 144 -37.97 42.01 41.53
N GLY A 145 -38.61 40.87 41.22
CA GLY A 145 -39.61 40.78 40.16
C GLY A 145 -40.11 39.36 39.90
N THR A 146 -40.82 38.79 40.87
CA THR A 146 -41.82 37.71 40.69
C THR A 146 -42.78 38.04 39.53
N ASN A 147 -43.36 37.14 38.73
CA ASN A 147 -44.14 35.96 39.09
C ASN A 147 -44.44 35.11 37.83
N ALA A 148 -44.72 33.83 38.10
CA ALA A 148 -45.18 32.76 37.24
C ALA A 148 -46.56 32.97 36.59
N THR A 149 -46.79 32.22 35.51
CA THR A 149 -48.01 31.51 35.03
C THR A 149 -47.74 31.13 33.56
N ASP A 150 -48.23 30.08 32.91
CA ASP A 150 -49.06 28.90 33.19
C ASP A 150 -49.19 28.20 31.81
N GLY A 151 -49.29 26.87 31.79
CA GLY A 151 -49.84 26.06 30.69
C GLY A 151 -49.08 26.07 29.35
N SER A 152 -49.11 25.05 28.51
CA SER A 152 -49.81 23.76 28.48
C SER A 152 -49.43 23.15 27.13
N ASP A 153 -49.31 21.82 27.07
CA ASP A 153 -49.53 20.94 25.91
C ASP A 153 -48.65 21.17 24.66
N GLY A 154 -47.96 20.20 24.07
CA GLY A 154 -48.36 18.82 23.85
C GLY A 154 -48.36 18.55 22.34
N ASN A 155 -47.69 17.46 21.96
CA ASN A 155 -47.90 16.65 20.75
C ASN A 155 -47.28 17.12 19.41
N GLY A 156 -46.83 16.12 18.62
CA GLY A 156 -46.55 16.30 17.19
C GLY A 156 -45.47 15.41 16.61
N ALA A 157 -45.74 14.10 16.52
CA ALA A 157 -45.08 13.20 15.57
C ALA A 157 -45.36 13.59 14.09
N ALA A 158 -44.65 12.93 13.17
CA ALA A 158 -44.70 12.99 11.69
C ALA A 158 -43.56 13.82 11.10
N THR A 159 -42.70 13.33 10.19
CA THR A 159 -42.69 12.16 9.29
C THR A 159 -41.26 11.80 8.95
#